data_AF-A0A9X2U2Z5-F1
#
_entry.id   AF-A0A9X2U2Z5-F1
#
_cell.length_a   1.000
_cell.length_b   1.000
_cell.length_c   1.000
_cell.angle_alpha   90.00
_cell.angle_beta   90.00
_cell.angle_gamma   90.00
#
_symmetry.space_group_name_H-M   'P 1'
#
loop_
_entity.id
_entity.type
_entity.pdbx_description
1 polymer ?
#
loop_
_entity_poly.entity_id
_entity_poly.type
_entity_poly.pdbx_seq_one_letter_code
_entity_poly.pdbx_strand_id
1 'polypeptide(L)'
;MKTYGDGEQTFNFIHSDELTCSITLTAKQLDVGSETYKIGTNAETTVSDLTAQNVEILREDLDVDGVNVIHTELRTRDVRPNYSDTS
;
A
#
# COMPACT_ATOMS: atom_id res chain seq x y z
N MET A 1 13.86 -4.76 -10.58
CA MET A 1 12.62 -4.92 -9.80
C MET A 1 11.68 -5.90 -10.51
N LYS A 2 10.96 -6.73 -9.76
CA LYS A 2 10.05 -7.73 -10.34
C LYS A 2 8.63 -7.50 -9.81
N THR A 3 7.70 -7.33 -10.74
CA THR A 3 6.26 -7.16 -10.47
C THR A 3 5.54 -8.44 -10.87
N TYR A 4 4.59 -8.89 -10.05
CA TYR A 4 3.72 -10.02 -10.37
C TYR A 4 2.42 -9.49 -10.95
N GLY A 5 1.98 -10.03 -12.08
CA GLY A 5 0.88 -9.49 -12.87
C GLY A 5 1.25 -8.27 -13.71
N ASP A 6 0.22 -7.54 -14.13
CA ASP A 6 0.30 -6.33 -14.97
C ASP A 6 0.59 -5.05 -14.18
N GLY A 7 0.54 -5.13 -12.84
CA GLY A 7 0.81 -3.99 -11.96
C GLY A 7 -0.41 -3.10 -11.68
N GLU A 8 -1.55 -3.38 -12.33
CA GLU A 8 -2.81 -2.64 -12.20
C GLU A 8 -3.58 -2.99 -10.91
N GLN A 9 -3.12 -3.98 -10.14
CA GLN A 9 -3.69 -4.27 -8.84
C GLN A 9 -3.52 -3.07 -7.89
N THR A 10 -4.62 -2.67 -7.24
CA THR A 10 -4.65 -1.54 -6.33
C THR A 10 -4.61 -1.98 -4.88
N PHE A 11 -3.84 -1.24 -4.07
CA PHE A 11 -3.76 -1.43 -2.62
C PHE A 11 -3.91 -0.09 -1.91
N ASN A 12 -4.49 -0.13 -0.71
CA ASN A 12 -4.49 0.98 0.23
C ASN A 12 -3.30 0.79 1.18
N PHE A 13 -2.24 1.56 0.98
CA PHE A 13 -1.05 1.54 1.83
C PHE A 13 -1.21 2.52 2.99
N ILE A 14 -0.66 2.16 4.14
CA ILE A 14 -0.53 3.05 5.30
C ILE A 14 0.92 3.00 5.80
N HIS A 15 1.47 4.16 6.16
CA HIS A 15 2.80 4.21 6.75
C HIS A 15 2.79 3.59 8.15
N SER A 16 3.85 2.88 8.53
CA SER A 16 3.90 2.16 9.81
C SER A 16 3.77 3.08 11.04
N ASP A 17 4.29 4.31 10.95
CA ASP A 17 4.14 5.32 12.01
C ASP A 17 2.69 5.79 12.13
N GLU A 18 1.99 5.98 11.02
CA GLU A 18 0.58 6.36 11.01
C GLU A 18 -0.29 5.24 11.57
N LEU A 19 0.01 3.99 11.21
CA LEU A 19 -0.65 2.82 11.78
C LEU A 19 -0.47 2.77 13.31
N THR A 20 0.76 2.95 13.79
CA THR A 20 1.08 2.92 15.23
C THR A 20 0.40 4.07 15.97
N CYS A 21 0.42 5.27 15.38
CA CYS A 21 -0.27 6.45 15.89
C CYS A 21 -1.78 6.19 16.00
N SER A 22 -2.40 5.68 14.93
CA SER A 22 -3.82 5.38 14.87
C SER A 22 -4.23 4.34 15.92
N ILE A 23 -3.50 3.24 16.04
CA ILE A 23 -3.74 2.22 17.09
C ILE A 23 -3.65 2.85 18.49
N THR A 24 -2.66 3.70 18.72
CA THR A 24 -2.46 4.38 20.01
C THR A 24 -3.60 5.33 20.34
N LEU A 25 -4.12 6.06 19.34
CA LEU A 25 -5.25 6.97 19.51
C LEU A 25 -6.55 6.19 19.79
N THR A 26 -6.83 5.13 19.01
CA THR A 26 -8.00 4.27 19.22
C THR A 26 -7.98 3.62 20.60
N ALA A 27 -6.83 3.14 21.07
CA ALA A 27 -6.70 2.50 22.38
C ALA A 27 -6.95 3.45 23.57
N LYS A 28 -6.82 4.76 23.37
CA LYS A 28 -7.06 5.77 24.42
C LYS A 28 -8.51 6.24 24.48
N GLN A 29 -9.34 5.83 23.52
CA GLN A 29 -10.74 6.21 23.46
C GLN A 29 -11.52 5.36 24.48
N LEU A 30 -11.97 5.96 25.57
CA LEU A 30 -12.89 5.30 26.50
C LEU A 30 -14.28 5.19 25.84
N ASP A 31 -14.99 4.11 26.16
CA ASP A 31 -16.40 3.89 25.79
C ASP A 31 -16.68 3.57 24.30
N VAL A 32 -15.69 3.05 23.60
CA VAL A 32 -15.90 2.44 22.28
C VAL A 32 -16.40 1.01 22.48
N GLY A 33 -17.64 0.73 22.04
CA GLY A 33 -18.29 -0.58 22.19
C GLY A 33 -17.63 -1.70 21.39
N SER A 34 -18.40 -2.64 20.84
CA SER A 34 -17.89 -3.72 19.97
C SER A 34 -17.54 -3.26 18.54
N GLU A 35 -17.12 -2.00 18.38
CA GLU A 35 -16.93 -1.38 17.07
C GLU A 35 -15.57 -1.73 16.48
N THR A 36 -15.56 -2.06 15.19
CA THR A 36 -14.33 -2.34 14.44
C THR A 36 -13.82 -1.07 13.80
N TYR A 37 -12.62 -0.63 14.17
CA TYR A 37 -11.95 0.52 13.57
C TYR A 37 -11.23 0.11 12.29
N LYS A 38 -11.68 0.62 11.14
CA LYS A 38 -10.95 0.50 9.88
C LYS A 38 -9.86 1.57 9.84
N ILE A 39 -8.60 1.16 9.77
CA ILE A 39 -7.45 2.06 9.62
C ILE A 39 -6.97 1.95 8.17
N GLY A 40 -7.05 3.04 7.42
CA GLY A 40 -6.59 3.13 6.03
C GLY A 40 -6.54 4.58 5.55
N THR A 41 -5.78 4.87 4.49
CA THR A 41 -5.52 6.23 4.01
C THR A 41 -6.56 6.74 3.01
N ASN A 42 -7.56 5.92 2.67
CA ASN A 42 -8.54 6.12 1.59
C ASN A 42 -7.92 6.44 0.21
N ALA A 43 -6.63 6.16 0.04
CA ALA A 43 -5.92 6.27 -1.22
C ALA A 43 -5.71 4.87 -1.81
N GLU A 44 -6.08 4.69 -3.06
CA GLU A 44 -5.72 3.51 -3.84
C GLU A 44 -4.47 3.79 -4.64
N THR A 45 -3.50 2.88 -4.59
CA THR A 45 -2.24 3.00 -5.33
C THR A 45 -1.98 1.71 -6.07
N THR A 46 -1.67 1.79 -7.36
CA THR A 46 -1.32 0.61 -8.15
C THR A 46 0.10 0.16 -7.81
N VAL A 47 0.40 -1.12 -8.06
CA VAL A 47 1.79 -1.60 -7.92
C VAL A 47 2.70 -0.93 -8.96
N SER A 48 2.17 -0.57 -10.13
CA SER A 48 2.86 0.23 -11.14
C SER A 48 3.27 1.60 -10.62
N ASP A 49 2.36 2.34 -9.97
CA ASP A 49 2.63 3.66 -9.40
C ASP A 49 3.72 3.58 -8.32
N LEU A 50 3.60 2.58 -7.43
CA LEU A 50 4.59 2.37 -6.37
C LEU A 50 5.96 2.00 -6.97
N THR A 51 5.98 1.19 -8.02
CA THR A 51 7.22 0.80 -8.70
C THR A 51 7.88 2.00 -9.37
N ALA A 52 7.11 2.87 -10.01
CA ALA A 52 7.61 4.08 -10.64
C ALA A 52 8.26 5.02 -9.62
N GLN A 53 7.59 5.30 -8.50
CA GLN A 53 8.12 6.13 -7.42
C GLN A 53 9.41 5.56 -6.82
N ASN A 54 9.48 4.24 -6.62
CA ASN A 54 10.71 3.60 -6.12
C ASN A 54 11.88 3.72 -7.11
N VAL A 55 11.62 3.59 -8.42
CA VAL A 55 12.66 3.75 -9.44
C VAL A 55 13.17 5.19 -9.49
N GLU A 56 12.27 6.16 -9.34
CA GLU A 56 12.60 7.59 -9.26
C GLU A 56 13.51 7.88 -8.04
N ILE A 57 13.10 7.45 -6.84
CA ILE A 57 13.90 7.58 -5.61
C ILE A 57 15.28 6.91 -5.75
N LEU A 58 15.32 5.69 -6.31
CA LEU A 58 16.59 4.98 -6.52
C LEU A 58 17.54 5.74 -7.44
N ARG A 59 17.02 6.42 -8.46
CA ARG A 59 17.84 7.22 -9.38
C ARG A 59 18.27 8.54 -8.76
N GLU A 60 17.33 9.28 -8.17
CA GLU A 60 17.56 10.65 -7.72
C GLU A 60 18.29 10.73 -6.38
N ASP A 61 17.91 9.89 -5.41
CA ASP A 61 18.44 9.97 -4.06
C ASP A 61 19.64 9.04 -3.83
N LEU A 62 19.74 7.97 -4.62
CA LEU A 62 20.72 6.90 -4.41
C LEU A 62 21.68 6.68 -5.60
N ASP A 63 21.55 7.44 -6.69
CA ASP A 63 22.41 7.36 -7.89
C ASP A 63 22.47 5.94 -8.49
N VAL A 64 21.36 5.19 -8.39
CA VAL A 64 21.24 3.83 -8.92
C VAL A 64 20.56 3.85 -10.29
N ASP A 65 21.38 3.72 -11.32
CA ASP A 65 20.93 3.61 -12.71
C ASP A 65 20.61 2.19 -13.17
N GLY A 66 19.91 2.09 -14.31
CA GLY A 66 19.68 0.81 -14.99
C GLY A 66 18.69 -0.13 -14.30
N VAL A 67 17.85 0.38 -13.39
CA VAL A 67 16.80 -0.42 -12.74
C VAL A 67 15.78 -0.90 -13.78
N ASN A 68 15.83 -2.20 -14.09
CA ASN A 68 14.87 -2.84 -14.98
C ASN A 68 13.65 -3.34 -14.19
N VAL A 69 12.45 -2.99 -14.64
CA VAL A 69 11.17 -3.49 -14.11
C VAL A 69 10.70 -4.66 -14.98
N ILE A 70 10.51 -5.83 -14.37
CA ILE A 70 10.12 -7.07 -15.06
C ILE A 70 8.76 -7.52 -14.54
N HIS A 71 7.78 -7.62 -15.43
CA HIS A 71 6.46 -8.19 -15.14
C HIS A 71 6.51 -9.71 -15.28
N THR A 72 5.89 -10.41 -14.35
CA THR A 72 5.85 -11.87 -14.28
C THR A 72 4.44 -12.36 -14.02
N GLU A 73 4.23 -13.67 -14.06
CA GLU A 73 2.89 -14.26 -13.89
C GLU A 73 2.23 -13.82 -12.58
N LEU A 74 0.91 -13.62 -12.63
CA LEU A 74 0.07 -13.33 -11.45
C LEU A 74 0.28 -14.41 -10.40
N ARG A 75 0.45 -14.01 -9.14
CA ARG A 75 0.52 -14.99 -8.05
C ARG A 75 -0.87 -15.56 -7.80
N THR A 76 -0.96 -16.89 -7.69
CA THR A 76 -2.20 -17.56 -7.31
C THR A 76 -2.57 -17.09 -5.89
N ARG A 77 -3.70 -16.37 -5.76
CA ARG A 77 -4.21 -15.64 -4.57
C ARG A 77 -3.89 -14.14 -4.47
N ASP A 78 -3.36 -13.49 -5.52
CA ASP A 78 -3.43 -12.03 -5.56
C ASP A 78 -4.91 -11.59 -5.55
N VAL A 79 -5.30 -10.95 -4.45
CA VAL A 79 -6.66 -10.48 -4.20
C VAL A 79 -6.89 -9.24 -5.07
N ARG A 80 -7.84 -9.30 -6.00
CA ARG A 80 -8.39 -8.14 -6.72
C ARG A 80 -9.37 -7.39 -5.80
N PRO A 81 -9.59 -6.07 -6.00
CA PRO A 81 -9.85 -5.11 -4.93
C PRO A 81 -10.93 -5.52 -3.94
N ASN A 82 -10.59 -5.40 -2.65
CA ASN A 82 -11.54 -5.45 -1.55
C ASN A 82 -12.12 -4.05 -1.37
N TYR A 83 -13.30 -3.79 -1.93
CA TYR A 83 -14.04 -2.54 -1.74
C TYR A 83 -14.29 -2.32 -0.23
N SER A 84 -13.50 -1.42 0.37
CA SER A 84 -13.81 -0.91 1.70
C SER A 84 -14.63 0.35 1.52
N ASP A 85 -15.93 0.18 1.30
CA ASP A 85 -16.88 1.29 1.38
C ASP A 85 -16.88 1.82 2.84
N THR A 86 -16.70 3.13 2.97
CA THR A 86 -16.77 3.87 4.24
C THR A 86 -17.67 5.09 4.13
N SER A 87 -18.63 5.08 3.20
CA SER A 87 -19.69 6.09 3.14
C SER A 87 -20.70 5.98 4.28
#